data_AF-A0A6I8SC53-F1
#
_entry.id   AF-A0A6I8SC53-F1
#
_cell.length_a   1.000
_cell.length_b   1.000
_cell.length_c   1.000
_cell.angle_alpha   90.00
_cell.angle_beta   90.00
_cell.angle_gamma   90.00
#
_symmetry.space_group_name_H-M   'P 1'
#
loop_
_entity.id
_entity.type
_entity.pdbx_description
1 polymer ?
#
loop_
_entity_poly.entity_id
_entity_poly.type
_entity_poly.pdbx_seq_one_letter_code
_entity_poly.pdbx_strand_id
1 'polypeptide(L)'
;MGKTKELSKDVRDKIVDLHKAGMGYKTISKKLGEKVTTVGAIVRKWKEHKMTINRPRSGTPRKISPRGVSMILRKVKKHPRTTREELVNDLKLAGTTVTKKTIGNTLHRNGLKSCRARKVPLLKKAHVQAHLKFANEHLNDSVSDWEKVL
;
A
#
# COMPACT_ATOMS: atom_id res chain seq x y z
N MET A 1 -4.71 -33.71 -2.95
CA MET A 1 -5.89 -33.14 -2.24
C MET A 1 -5.97 -31.65 -2.51
N GLY A 2 -6.83 -31.22 -3.44
CA GLY A 2 -7.05 -29.80 -3.73
C GLY A 2 -7.79 -29.11 -2.58
N LYS A 3 -7.47 -27.85 -2.30
CA LYS A 3 -8.15 -27.08 -1.25
C LYS A 3 -9.59 -26.80 -1.66
N THR A 4 -10.55 -27.17 -0.82
CA THR A 4 -11.96 -26.81 -0.99
C THR A 4 -12.20 -25.33 -0.74
N LYS A 5 -13.22 -24.78 -1.38
CA LYS A 5 -13.67 -23.39 -1.20
C LYS A 5 -13.89 -23.09 0.28
N GLU A 6 -13.39 -21.94 0.73
CA GLU A 6 -13.58 -21.52 2.11
C GLU A 6 -15.05 -21.14 2.37
N LEU A 7 -15.53 -21.45 3.58
CA LEU A 7 -16.85 -21.00 4.06
C LEU A 7 -16.96 -19.49 4.06
N SER A 8 -18.12 -18.97 3.65
CA SER A 8 -18.42 -17.53 3.72
C SER A 8 -18.44 -17.04 5.18
N LYS A 9 -18.25 -15.73 5.37
CA LYS A 9 -18.26 -15.11 6.69
C LYS A 9 -19.61 -15.36 7.39
N ASP A 10 -20.72 -15.18 6.67
CA ASP A 10 -22.07 -15.29 7.23
C ASP A 10 -22.36 -16.68 7.80
N VAL A 11 -21.89 -17.74 7.14
CA VAL A 11 -22.06 -19.11 7.65
C VAL A 11 -21.25 -19.31 8.94
N ARG A 12 -20.05 -18.72 9.03
CA ARG A 12 -19.21 -18.81 10.23
C ARG A 12 -19.79 -18.01 11.40
N ASP A 13 -20.36 -16.84 11.13
CA ASP A 13 -21.03 -16.01 12.12
C ASP A 13 -22.25 -16.76 12.68
N LYS A 14 -23.07 -17.36 11.81
CA LYS A 14 -24.18 -18.25 12.22
C LYS A 14 -23.70 -19.42 13.09
N ILE A 15 -22.58 -20.06 12.76
CA ILE A 15 -22.01 -21.15 13.60
C ILE A 15 -21.71 -20.64 15.01
N VAL A 16 -21.09 -19.46 15.12
CA VAL A 16 -20.74 -18.87 16.41
C VAL A 16 -22.00 -18.48 17.19
N ASP A 17 -23.01 -17.91 16.55
CA ASP A 17 -24.24 -17.50 17.22
C ASP A 17 -25.06 -18.71 17.72
N LEU A 18 -25.15 -19.78 16.91
CA LEU A 18 -25.77 -21.03 17.35
C LEU A 18 -25.00 -21.66 18.52
N HIS A 19 -23.67 -21.55 18.54
CA HIS A 19 -22.87 -22.03 19.66
C HIS A 19 -23.08 -21.18 20.94
N LYS A 20 -23.18 -19.85 20.82
CA LYS A 20 -23.53 -18.96 21.94
C LYS A 20 -24.92 -19.27 22.50
N ALA A 21 -25.85 -19.68 21.65
CA ALA A 21 -27.18 -20.16 22.04
C ALA A 21 -27.16 -21.56 22.71
N GLY A 22 -25.99 -22.13 22.99
CA GLY A 22 -25.84 -23.39 23.71
C GLY A 22 -26.01 -24.67 22.88
N MET A 23 -26.16 -24.58 21.54
CA MET A 23 -26.27 -25.77 20.71
C MET A 23 -24.95 -26.55 20.64
N GLY A 24 -25.06 -27.88 20.69
CA GLY A 24 -23.94 -28.80 20.50
C GLY A 24 -23.43 -28.85 19.06
N TYR A 25 -22.16 -29.21 18.87
CA TYR A 25 -21.50 -29.19 17.55
C TYR A 25 -22.17 -30.10 16.51
N LYS A 26 -22.68 -31.27 16.89
CA LYS A 26 -23.39 -32.18 15.98
C LYS A 26 -24.71 -31.57 15.48
N THR A 27 -25.43 -30.87 16.36
CA THR A 27 -26.69 -30.19 16.03
C THR A 27 -26.47 -29.03 15.07
N ILE A 28 -25.44 -28.22 15.32
CA ILE A 28 -25.05 -27.10 14.44
C ILE A 28 -24.63 -27.62 13.06
N SER A 29 -23.81 -28.67 13.05
CA SER A 29 -23.37 -29.36 11.83
C SER A 29 -24.55 -29.83 10.98
N LYS A 30 -25.52 -30.54 11.58
CA LYS A 30 -26.72 -31.01 10.87
C LYS A 30 -27.60 -29.86 10.36
N LYS A 31 -27.75 -28.79 11.15
CA LYS A 31 -28.58 -27.63 10.80
C LYS A 31 -28.02 -26.82 9.64
N LEU A 32 -26.69 -26.71 9.53
CA LEU A 32 -26.01 -25.91 8.50
C LEU A 32 -25.45 -26.76 7.35
N GLY A 33 -25.50 -28.09 7.43
CA GLY A 33 -24.92 -29.00 6.44
C GLY A 33 -23.39 -29.04 6.45
N GLU A 34 -22.77 -28.48 7.48
CA GLU A 34 -21.31 -28.37 7.59
C GLU A 34 -20.71 -29.53 8.38
N LYS A 35 -19.46 -29.90 8.08
CA LYS A 35 -18.77 -30.97 8.83
C LYS A 35 -18.55 -30.56 10.30
N VAL A 36 -18.74 -31.50 11.22
CA VAL A 36 -18.54 -31.29 12.67
C VAL A 36 -17.14 -30.76 13.00
N THR A 37 -16.12 -31.25 12.29
CA THR A 37 -14.72 -30.80 12.44
C THR A 37 -14.55 -29.33 12.08
N THR A 38 -15.25 -28.86 11.05
CA THR A 38 -15.23 -27.46 10.60
C THR A 38 -15.92 -26.55 11.63
N VAL A 39 -17.08 -26.97 12.14
CA VAL A 39 -17.80 -26.27 13.23
C VAL A 39 -16.88 -26.12 14.45
N GLY A 40 -16.24 -27.22 14.88
CA GLY A 40 -15.31 -27.21 16.00
C GLY A 40 -14.10 -26.31 15.78
N ALA A 41 -13.51 -26.32 14.58
CA ALA A 41 -12.38 -25.46 14.23
C ALA A 41 -12.75 -23.96 14.27
N ILE A 42 -13.93 -23.60 13.78
CA ILE A 42 -14.44 -22.22 13.80
C ILE A 42 -14.68 -21.77 15.24
N VAL A 43 -15.36 -22.59 16.05
CA VAL A 43 -15.64 -22.28 17.46
C VAL A 43 -14.35 -22.13 18.25
N ARG A 44 -13.38 -23.04 18.10
CA ARG A 44 -12.07 -22.95 18.78
C ARG A 44 -11.35 -21.65 18.43
N LYS A 45 -11.29 -21.32 17.14
CA LYS A 45 -10.68 -20.08 16.66
C LYS A 45 -11.39 -18.84 17.19
N TRP A 46 -12.72 -18.86 17.25
CA TRP A 46 -13.49 -17.76 17.84
C TRP A 46 -13.24 -17.65 19.35
N LYS A 47 -13.14 -18.75 20.10
CA LYS A 47 -12.81 -18.72 21.53
C LYS A 47 -11.46 -18.05 21.78
N GLU A 48 -10.46 -18.38 20.97
CA GLU A 48 -9.08 -17.89 21.08
C GLU A 48 -8.89 -16.45 20.60
N HIS A 49 -9.45 -16.09 19.44
CA HIS A 49 -9.16 -14.82 18.79
C HIS A 49 -10.35 -13.86 18.70
N LYS A 50 -11.54 -14.27 19.16
CA LYS A 50 -12.81 -13.51 19.06
C LYS A 50 -13.18 -13.07 17.64
N MET A 51 -12.64 -13.75 16.62
CA MET A 51 -12.85 -13.45 15.20
C MET A 51 -13.32 -14.68 14.43
N THR A 52 -14.28 -14.48 13.52
CA THR A 52 -14.80 -15.49 12.59
C THR A 52 -14.16 -15.40 11.20
N ILE A 53 -13.63 -14.23 10.85
CA ILE A 53 -12.94 -14.00 9.57
C ILE A 53 -11.62 -14.78 9.48
N ASN A 54 -11.28 -15.26 8.29
CA ASN A 54 -9.94 -15.79 8.05
C ASN A 54 -8.94 -14.65 7.99
N ARG A 55 -7.83 -14.81 8.70
CA ARG A 55 -6.72 -13.89 8.58
C ARG A 55 -6.12 -14.04 7.19
N PRO A 56 -5.74 -12.94 6.53
CA PRO A 56 -4.94 -13.05 5.33
C PRO A 56 -3.68 -13.85 5.65
N ARG A 57 -3.28 -14.70 4.72
CA ARG A 57 -2.03 -15.45 4.87
C ARG A 57 -0.88 -14.45 4.87
N SER A 58 0.17 -14.70 5.66
CA SER A 58 1.35 -13.83 5.73
C SER A 58 2.03 -13.63 4.37
N GLY A 59 1.82 -14.57 3.43
CA GLY A 59 2.44 -14.54 2.12
C GLY A 59 3.93 -14.82 2.18
N THR A 60 4.59 -14.74 1.03
CA THR A 60 6.04 -14.91 0.95
C THR A 60 6.75 -13.62 1.40
N PRO A 61 7.81 -13.71 2.21
CA PRO A 61 8.66 -12.57 2.52
C PRO A 61 9.17 -11.88 1.25
N ARG A 62 9.35 -10.57 1.30
CA ARG A 62 9.85 -9.80 0.17
C ARG A 62 11.36 -9.99 0.04
N LYS A 63 11.84 -10.05 -1.22
CA LYS A 63 13.26 -10.22 -1.52
C LYS A 63 14.14 -9.04 -1.10
N ILE A 64 13.58 -7.82 -1.12
CA ILE A 64 14.30 -6.60 -0.69
C ILE A 64 13.97 -6.37 0.78
N SER A 65 15.00 -6.26 1.60
CA SER A 65 14.87 -5.95 3.04
C SER A 65 14.35 -4.52 3.27
N PRO A 66 13.77 -4.21 4.44
CA PRO A 66 13.35 -2.84 4.77
C PRO A 66 14.49 -1.82 4.63
N ARG A 67 15.71 -2.19 5.01
CA ARG A 67 16.90 -1.35 4.84
C ARG A 67 17.22 -1.08 3.36
N GLY A 68 17.14 -2.12 2.52
CA GLY A 68 17.32 -1.99 1.08
C GLY A 68 16.28 -1.06 0.44
N VAL A 69 15.02 -1.13 0.90
CA VAL A 69 13.96 -0.19 0.48
C VAL A 69 14.34 1.24 0.87
N SER A 70 14.73 1.49 2.12
CA SER A 70 15.12 2.83 2.57
C SER A 70 16.30 3.41 1.78
N MET A 71 17.29 2.58 1.43
CA MET A 71 18.41 3.00 0.58
C MET A 71 17.95 3.43 -0.82
N ILE A 72 17.07 2.65 -1.44
CA ILE A 72 16.49 2.98 -2.75
C ILE A 72 15.75 4.31 -2.67
N LEU A 73 14.84 4.47 -1.70
CA LEU A 73 14.02 5.67 -1.56
C LEU A 73 14.88 6.91 -1.32
N ARG A 74 15.92 6.79 -0.48
CA ARG A 74 16.87 7.88 -0.24
C ARG A 74 17.62 8.27 -1.52
N LYS A 75 18.09 7.31 -2.32
CA LYS A 75 18.80 7.58 -3.57
C LYS A 75 17.89 8.25 -4.59
N VAL A 76 16.69 7.73 -4.80
CA VAL A 76 15.71 8.31 -5.74
C VAL A 76 15.26 9.71 -5.31
N LYS A 77 15.08 9.95 -4.01
CA LYS A 77 14.74 11.29 -3.51
C LYS A 77 15.86 12.30 -3.74
N LYS A 78 17.13 11.89 -3.55
CA LYS A 78 18.30 12.74 -3.80
C LYS A 78 18.53 12.98 -5.29
N HIS A 79 18.33 11.94 -6.11
CA HIS A 79 18.55 11.96 -7.55
C HIS A 79 17.33 11.38 -8.29
N PRO A 80 16.30 12.19 -8.57
CA PRO A 80 15.05 11.71 -9.20
C PRO A 80 15.21 11.11 -10.59
N ARG A 81 16.37 11.30 -11.23
CA ARG A 81 16.71 10.74 -12.55
C ARG A 81 17.41 9.39 -12.49
N THR A 82 17.66 8.84 -11.29
CA THR A 82 18.26 7.52 -11.12
C THR A 82 17.47 6.45 -11.84
N THR A 83 18.17 5.66 -12.66
CA THR A 83 17.56 4.58 -13.44
C THR A 83 17.27 3.35 -12.59
N ARG A 84 16.38 2.48 -13.08
CA ARG A 84 16.08 1.22 -12.37
C ARG A 84 17.28 0.28 -12.40
N GLU A 85 18.07 0.35 -13.47
CA GLU A 85 19.31 -0.37 -13.70
C GLU A 85 20.36 -0.03 -12.63
N GLU A 86 20.57 1.25 -12.36
CA GLU A 86 21.46 1.70 -11.28
C GLU A 86 21.04 1.12 -9.92
N LEU A 87 19.75 1.14 -9.61
CA LEU A 87 19.23 0.58 -8.34
C LEU A 87 19.41 -0.93 -8.24
N VAL A 88 19.29 -1.66 -9.36
CA VAL A 88 19.59 -3.10 -9.41
C VAL A 88 21.06 -3.33 -9.11
N ASN A 89 21.96 -2.54 -9.71
CA ASN A 89 23.40 -2.67 -9.49
C ASN A 89 23.77 -2.34 -8.04
N ASP A 90 23.21 -1.28 -7.44
CA ASP A 90 23.44 -0.94 -6.03
C ASP A 90 23.04 -2.09 -5.10
N LEU A 91 21.87 -2.70 -5.35
CA LEU A 91 21.42 -3.83 -4.55
C LEU A 91 22.28 -5.07 -4.76
N LYS A 92 22.74 -5.31 -6.00
CA LYS A 92 23.66 -6.41 -6.31
C LYS A 92 24.98 -6.24 -5.56
N LEU A 93 25.52 -5.03 -5.47
CA LEU A 93 26.69 -4.70 -4.65
C LEU A 93 26.43 -4.96 -3.16
N ALA A 94 25.21 -4.70 -2.68
CA ALA A 94 24.78 -5.04 -1.33
C ALA A 94 24.40 -6.53 -1.15
N GLY A 95 24.73 -7.41 -2.09
CA GLY A 95 24.48 -8.85 -2.02
C GLY A 95 23.04 -9.28 -2.33
N THR A 96 22.18 -8.38 -2.80
CA THR A 96 20.78 -8.66 -3.11
C THR A 96 20.52 -8.63 -4.62
N THR A 97 20.42 -9.80 -5.25
CA THR A 97 20.11 -9.90 -6.69
C THR A 97 18.61 -9.77 -6.97
N VAL A 98 18.18 -8.70 -7.63
CA VAL A 98 16.78 -8.47 -8.02
C VAL A 98 16.64 -8.07 -9.49
N THR A 99 15.42 -8.19 -10.01
CA THR A 99 15.09 -7.74 -11.36
C THR A 99 14.60 -6.29 -11.35
N LYS A 100 14.68 -5.63 -12.52
CA LYS A 100 14.16 -4.26 -12.74
C LYS A 100 12.68 -4.14 -12.38
N LYS A 101 11.88 -5.19 -12.61
CA LYS A 101 10.45 -5.21 -12.28
C LYS A 101 10.21 -5.21 -10.78
N THR A 102 11.03 -5.93 -10.00
CA THR A 102 10.96 -5.90 -8.53
C THR A 102 11.26 -4.52 -7.97
N ILE A 103 12.24 -3.80 -8.53
CA ILE A 103 12.50 -2.39 -8.19
C ILE A 103 11.27 -1.53 -8.52
N GLY A 104 10.73 -1.64 -9.74
CA GLY A 104 9.55 -0.87 -10.15
C GLY A 104 8.34 -1.07 -9.23
N ASN A 105 8.03 -2.33 -8.89
CA ASN A 105 6.97 -2.67 -7.95
C ASN A 105 7.24 -2.09 -6.55
N THR A 106 8.50 -2.04 -6.12
CA THR A 106 8.89 -1.47 -4.83
C THR A 106 8.70 0.04 -4.82
N LEU A 107 9.09 0.74 -5.88
CA LEU A 107 8.88 2.19 -6.02
C LEU A 107 7.39 2.55 -6.02
N HIS A 108 6.58 1.85 -6.81
CA HIS A 108 5.14 2.12 -6.90
C HIS A 108 4.41 1.91 -5.57
N ARG A 109 4.75 0.85 -4.82
CA ARG A 109 4.19 0.61 -3.47
C ARG A 109 4.54 1.71 -2.47
N ASN A 110 5.63 2.43 -2.70
CA ASN A 110 6.05 3.58 -1.89
C ASN A 110 5.62 4.92 -2.52
N GLY A 111 4.67 4.91 -3.45
CA GLY A 111 4.10 6.12 -4.05
C GLY A 111 4.99 6.81 -5.09
N LEU A 112 6.14 6.23 -5.45
CA LEU A 112 7.03 6.81 -6.44
C LEU A 112 6.66 6.32 -7.84
N LYS A 113 6.34 7.27 -8.72
CA LYS A 113 6.06 7.03 -10.14
C LYS A 113 7.07 7.76 -11.02
N SER A 114 7.31 7.23 -12.21
CA SER A 114 8.08 7.93 -13.22
C SER A 114 7.29 9.14 -13.72
N CYS A 115 7.93 10.30 -13.80
CA CYS A 115 7.36 11.54 -14.31
C CYS A 115 8.35 12.21 -15.26
N ARG A 116 7.84 12.87 -16.30
CA ARG A 116 8.64 13.74 -17.15
C ARG A 116 8.73 15.13 -16.52
N ALA A 117 9.95 15.66 -16.36
CA ALA A 117 10.13 17.02 -15.89
C ALA A 117 9.55 18.01 -16.93
N ARG A 118 8.84 19.04 -16.46
CA ARG A 118 8.34 20.12 -17.34
C ARG A 118 9.52 20.95 -17.85
N LYS A 119 9.46 21.37 -19.11
CA LYS A 119 10.40 22.36 -19.64
C LYS A 119 10.03 23.72 -19.04
N VAL A 120 11.00 24.39 -18.44
CA VAL A 120 10.83 25.71 -17.83
C VAL A 120 11.95 26.62 -18.31
N PRO A 121 11.71 27.94 -18.48
CA PRO A 121 12.77 28.88 -18.81
C PRO A 121 13.80 28.94 -17.68
N LEU A 122 15.05 29.21 -18.05
CA LEU A 122 16.13 29.38 -17.07
C LEU A 122 15.99 30.76 -16.42
N LEU A 123 15.64 30.80 -15.14
CA LEU A 123 15.56 32.04 -14.37
C LEU A 123 16.90 32.35 -13.70
N LYS A 124 17.40 33.57 -13.90
CA LYS A 124 18.51 34.12 -13.11
C LYS A 124 17.98 34.56 -11.73
N LYS A 125 18.87 34.68 -10.75
CA LYS A 125 18.51 35.13 -9.39
C LYS A 125 17.75 36.47 -9.40
N ALA A 126 18.16 37.41 -10.24
CA ALA A 126 17.49 38.71 -10.40
C ALA A 126 16.03 38.57 -10.88
N HIS A 127 15.75 37.66 -11.83
CA HIS A 127 14.39 37.42 -12.30
C HIS A 127 13.50 36.84 -11.19
N VAL A 128 14.03 35.89 -10.42
CA VAL A 128 13.30 35.29 -9.29
C VAL A 128 12.93 36.36 -8.26
N GLN A 129 13.87 37.24 -7.92
CA GLN A 129 13.62 38.34 -6.98
C GLN A 129 12.58 39.34 -7.52
N ALA A 130 12.70 39.74 -8.79
CA ALA A 130 11.75 40.66 -9.41
C ALA A 130 10.33 40.07 -9.47
N HIS A 131 10.21 38.80 -9.87
CA HIS A 131 8.92 38.10 -9.92
C HIS A 131 8.30 37.96 -8.52
N LEU A 132 9.13 37.64 -7.50
CA LEU A 132 8.65 37.53 -6.13
C LEU A 132 8.20 38.88 -5.57
N LYS A 133 8.95 39.96 -5.83
CA LYS A 133 8.57 41.33 -5.45
C LYS A 133 7.24 41.70 -6.07
N PHE A 134 7.10 41.51 -7.39
CA PHE A 134 5.85 41.77 -8.12
C PHE A 134 4.68 40.99 -7.54
N ALA A 135 4.84 39.67 -7.32
CA ALA A 135 3.78 38.84 -6.76
C ALA A 135 3.35 39.25 -5.35
N ASN A 136 4.27 39.74 -4.52
CA ASN A 136 3.95 40.23 -3.18
C ASN A 136 3.27 41.61 -3.21
N GLU A 137 3.73 42.52 -4.07
CA GLU A 137 3.14 43.86 -4.23
C GLU A 137 1.69 43.76 -4.71
N HIS A 138 1.40 42.82 -5.61
CA HIS A 138 0.09 42.66 -6.25
C HIS A 138 -0.74 41.51 -5.65
N LEU A 139 -0.39 40.99 -4.46
CA LEU A 139 -1.05 39.84 -3.83
C LEU A 139 -2.51 40.14 -3.47
N ASN A 140 -2.78 41.38 -3.06
CA ASN A 140 -4.08 41.85 -2.56
C ASN A 140 -4.80 42.79 -3.54
N ASP A 141 -4.32 42.88 -4.78
CA ASP A 141 -4.89 43.76 -5.78
C ASP A 141 -6.32 43.34 -6.10
N SER A 142 -7.22 44.34 -6.20
CA SER A 142 -8.61 44.10 -6.50
C SER A 142 -8.80 43.79 -8.00
N VAL A 143 -9.94 43.21 -8.37
CA VAL A 143 -10.28 42.97 -9.78
C VAL A 143 -10.23 44.27 -10.60
N SER A 144 -10.62 45.41 -10.00
CA SER A 144 -10.56 46.72 -10.65
C SER A 144 -9.13 47.21 -10.92
N ASP A 145 -8.16 46.79 -10.11
CA ASP A 145 -6.75 47.12 -10.31
C ASP A 145 -6.19 46.36 -11.53
N TRP A 146 -6.63 45.12 -11.74
CA TRP A 146 -6.27 44.30 -12.91
C TRP A 146 -7.01 44.72 -14.19
N GLU A 147 -8.23 45.25 -14.10
CA GLU A 147 -8.99 45.78 -15.25
C GLU A 147 -8.29 46.97 -15.92
N LYS A 148 -7.41 47.67 -15.23
CA LYS A 148 -6.61 48.78 -15.80
C LYS A 148 -5.35 48.30 -16.53
N VAL A 149 -4.96 47.05 -16.35
CA VAL A 149 -3.70 46.47 -16.88
C VAL A 149 -3.95 45.67 -18.17
N LEU A 150 -5.13 45.07 -18.32
CA LEU A 150 -5.59 44.37 -19.52
C LEU A 150 -6.05 45.33 -20.61
#